data_AF-A0A955APR1-F1
#
_entry.id   AF-A0A955APR1-F1
#
_cell.length_a   1.000
_cell.length_b   1.000
_cell.length_c   1.000
_cell.angle_alpha   90.00
_cell.angle_beta   90.00
_cell.angle_gamma   90.00
#
_symmetry.space_group_name_H-M   'P 1'
#
loop_
_entity.id
_entity.type
_entity.pdbx_description
1 polymer ?
#
loop_
_entity_poly.entity_id
_entity_poly.type
_entity_poly.pdbx_seq_one_letter_code
_entity_poly.pdbx_strand_id
1 'polypeptide(L)'
;MASIFKQTTTRPLPIDAETITKNGKRFVRVKRDGRTVLRPLTDCGTKYRDESRKWYIKFKDRNGVWQRVPGYTDKMATSQLASELERKQQQIQSGLTDPHESGKLRPLEEHLAEFQRFLGDKENSTKHVAQTVKRVQRICHGCKFENWKDISPSSVVNWLALERERGAIGVKTSNYYQAALKEFCNWLVKDGRVPSNPVTHLQSLNPDLDVRRQRRSLTDEQFAALIESAMNGPPIQCLSGPDRAMLYILAAWTGFRRKELASLTIRSLDLESSPPTVRCEAGYSKRKRNDIVPLHDIVVERLRSWLEQRGQTPASEPLFSLQTKSGGLRRTSKMMRVDLTNAGIPYCDEDGLYADFHANRHTFISNLAKAGVTPKLAQSVARHSDVNLTLGVYSHVEMNEQAAAINALPAPPVTSAAIVRKSLDNGLDNTTPKMSDETPVVQIVVQTSGSGCPELAEFVTNDGNERRVENDQKPLPQKALVTLCQQLAEGDDSSGRGTRTPDTRIMIPLL
;
A
#
# COMPACT_ATOMS: atom_id res chain seq x y z
N MET A 1 9.51 10.49 -52.69
CA MET A 1 10.76 9.71 -52.77
C MET A 1 11.92 10.59 -52.37
N ALA A 2 12.55 10.27 -51.26
CA ALA A 2 13.78 10.91 -50.83
C ALA A 2 14.91 10.57 -51.82
N SER A 3 15.69 11.57 -52.23
CA SER A 3 16.82 11.40 -53.13
C SER A 3 18.14 11.60 -52.39
N ILE A 4 19.07 10.66 -52.52
CA ILE A 4 20.43 10.79 -52.00
C ILE A 4 21.38 11.31 -53.09
N PHE A 5 22.23 12.27 -52.76
CA PHE A 5 23.18 12.85 -53.71
C PHE A 5 24.41 13.37 -52.99
N LYS A 6 25.52 13.54 -53.72
CA LYS A 6 26.68 14.27 -53.21
C LYS A 6 26.57 15.73 -53.57
N GLN A 7 26.78 16.61 -52.61
CA GLN A 7 26.82 18.04 -52.88
C GLN A 7 28.10 18.37 -53.66
N THR A 8 27.94 18.92 -54.86
CA THR A 8 29.06 19.42 -55.66
C THR A 8 29.32 20.88 -55.33
N THR A 9 30.58 21.20 -55.10
CA THR A 9 31.08 22.57 -54.89
C THR A 9 32.20 22.84 -55.88
N THR A 10 32.28 24.06 -56.40
CA THR A 10 33.37 24.45 -57.31
C THR A 10 34.55 25.00 -56.53
N ARG A 11 35.76 24.53 -56.82
CA ARG A 11 37.01 25.00 -56.22
C ARG A 11 37.95 25.53 -57.30
N PRO A 12 38.77 26.55 -57.01
CA PRO A 12 39.78 27.06 -57.96
C PRO A 12 40.84 25.99 -58.24
N LEU A 13 41.44 26.02 -59.44
CA LEU A 13 42.53 25.11 -59.78
C LEU A 13 43.78 25.44 -58.93
N PRO A 14 44.48 24.43 -58.39
CA PRO A 14 45.83 24.59 -57.85
C PRO A 14 46.80 25.09 -58.93
N ILE A 15 47.86 25.80 -58.53
CA ILE A 15 48.85 26.40 -59.45
C ILE A 15 49.58 25.33 -60.29
N ASP A 16 49.83 24.14 -59.73
CA ASP A 16 50.54 23.01 -60.39
C ASP A 16 49.59 21.88 -60.84
N ALA A 17 48.38 22.23 -61.28
CA ALA A 17 47.33 21.26 -61.57
C ALA A 17 47.50 20.54 -62.91
N GLU A 18 47.83 19.25 -62.88
CA GLU A 18 47.83 18.39 -64.08
C GLU A 18 46.40 18.16 -64.60
N THR A 19 46.12 18.55 -65.84
CA THR A 19 44.83 18.31 -66.50
C THR A 19 44.91 17.15 -67.49
N ILE A 20 43.87 16.31 -67.50
CA ILE A 20 43.80 15.08 -68.31
C ILE A 20 42.44 15.08 -69.03
N THR A 21 42.47 14.84 -70.34
CA THR A 21 41.25 14.70 -71.14
C THR A 21 40.91 13.22 -71.32
N LYS A 22 39.71 12.82 -70.90
CA LYS A 22 39.21 11.45 -71.07
C LYS A 22 37.79 11.49 -71.63
N ASN A 23 37.53 10.78 -72.73
CA ASN A 23 36.23 10.72 -73.41
C ASN A 23 35.61 12.11 -73.67
N GLY A 24 36.40 13.05 -74.22
CA GLY A 24 35.94 14.41 -74.55
C GLY A 24 35.69 15.35 -73.36
N LYS A 25 35.91 14.90 -72.11
CA LYS A 25 35.74 15.70 -70.89
C LYS A 25 37.09 15.98 -70.23
N ARG A 26 37.29 17.21 -69.75
CA ARG A 26 38.52 17.66 -69.06
C ARG A 26 38.44 17.37 -67.57
N PHE A 27 39.47 16.74 -67.02
CA PHE A 27 39.63 16.44 -65.60
C PHE A 27 40.93 17.06 -65.05
N VAL A 28 40.98 17.32 -63.75
CA VAL A 28 42.16 17.75 -63.01
C VAL A 28 42.51 16.70 -61.98
N ARG A 29 43.81 16.48 -61.81
CA ARG A 29 44.37 15.64 -60.77
C ARG A 29 44.56 16.46 -59.50
N VAL A 30 43.82 16.15 -58.43
CA VAL A 30 43.93 16.86 -57.14
C VAL A 30 44.20 15.90 -56.00
N LYS A 31 45.07 16.29 -55.06
CA LYS A 31 45.31 15.53 -53.82
C LYS A 31 44.21 15.82 -52.81
N ARG A 32 43.58 14.77 -52.28
CA ARG A 32 42.57 14.84 -51.22
C ARG A 32 42.84 13.71 -50.21
N ASP A 33 43.06 14.07 -48.95
CA ASP A 33 43.36 13.12 -47.86
C ASP A 33 44.53 12.18 -48.18
N GLY A 34 45.60 12.72 -48.74
CA GLY A 34 46.81 11.96 -49.11
C GLY A 34 46.68 11.10 -50.38
N ARG A 35 45.50 11.06 -51.03
CA ARG A 35 45.27 10.31 -52.27
C ARG A 35 45.00 11.23 -53.45
N THR A 36 45.50 10.83 -54.61
CA THR A 36 45.30 11.54 -55.88
C THR A 36 43.96 11.14 -56.50
N VAL A 37 43.05 12.09 -56.68
CA VAL A 37 41.71 11.87 -57.28
C VAL A 37 41.49 12.76 -58.50
N LEU A 38 40.82 12.22 -59.52
CA LEU A 38 40.43 12.94 -60.74
C LEU A 38 39.09 13.65 -60.53
N ARG A 39 39.04 14.95 -60.80
CA ARG A 39 37.81 15.76 -60.71
C ARG A 39 37.53 16.49 -62.02
N PRO A 40 36.26 16.59 -62.47
CA PRO A 40 35.94 17.27 -63.72
C PRO A 40 36.14 18.78 -63.59
N LEU A 41 36.67 19.41 -64.64
CA LEU A 41 36.75 20.87 -64.74
C LEU A 41 35.37 21.45 -65.06
N THR A 42 35.17 22.71 -64.69
CA THR A 42 34.07 23.53 -65.20
C THR A 42 34.31 23.89 -66.67
N ASP A 43 33.25 24.24 -67.39
CA ASP A 43 33.32 24.50 -68.85
C ASP A 43 34.29 25.65 -69.20
N CYS A 44 34.48 26.61 -68.30
CA CYS A 44 35.44 27.71 -68.41
C CYS A 44 36.91 27.33 -68.09
N GLY A 45 37.18 26.11 -67.62
CA GLY A 45 38.53 25.60 -67.37
C GLY A 45 39.28 26.17 -66.15
N THR A 46 38.71 27.15 -65.42
CA THR A 46 39.36 27.84 -64.30
C THR A 46 39.01 27.29 -62.91
N LYS A 47 38.01 26.41 -62.81
CA LYS A 47 37.59 25.73 -61.57
C LYS A 47 37.38 24.24 -61.81
N TYR A 48 37.41 23.45 -60.74
CA TYR A 48 37.02 22.05 -60.75
C TYR A 48 35.84 21.79 -59.82
N ARG A 49 35.03 20.78 -60.15
CA ARG A 49 33.87 20.37 -59.35
C ARG A 49 34.31 19.29 -58.35
N ASP A 50 34.20 19.59 -57.07
CA ASP A 50 34.50 18.65 -55.97
C ASP A 50 33.23 18.23 -55.25
N GLU A 51 33.13 16.95 -54.93
CA GLU A 51 31.97 16.37 -54.25
C GLU A 51 32.20 16.30 -52.74
N SER A 52 31.16 16.50 -51.95
CA SER A 52 31.23 16.31 -50.50
C SER A 52 31.60 14.87 -50.12
N ARG A 53 32.24 14.71 -48.95
CA ARG A 53 32.56 13.39 -48.38
C ARG A 53 31.31 12.67 -47.90
N LYS A 54 30.34 13.42 -47.36
CA LYS A 54 29.07 12.89 -46.89
C LYS A 54 28.06 12.92 -48.03
N TRP A 55 27.21 11.89 -48.08
CA TRP A 55 25.99 11.93 -48.86
C TRP A 55 24.99 12.86 -48.19
N TYR A 56 24.15 13.51 -48.98
CA TYR A 56 23.06 14.35 -48.52
C TYR A 56 21.74 13.73 -48.93
N ILE A 57 20.75 13.89 -48.07
CA ILE A 57 19.39 13.42 -48.28
C ILE A 57 18.56 14.64 -48.61
N LYS A 58 17.78 14.58 -49.69
CA LYS A 58 16.74 15.57 -50.02
C LYS A 58 15.39 14.90 -49.97
N PHE A 59 14.49 15.38 -49.11
CA PHE A 59 13.15 14.84 -48.92
C PHE A 59 12.13 15.98 -48.76
N LYS A 60 10.84 15.67 -48.90
CA LYS A 60 9.74 16.64 -48.81
C LYS A 60 9.13 16.55 -47.41
N ASP A 61 9.02 17.69 -46.72
CA ASP A 61 8.41 17.78 -45.39
C ASP A 61 6.87 17.92 -45.50
N ARG A 62 6.14 17.87 -44.36
CA ARG A 62 4.67 17.92 -44.30
C ARG A 62 4.05 19.11 -45.05
N ASN A 63 4.76 20.24 -45.09
CA ASN A 63 4.32 21.48 -45.75
C ASN A 63 4.63 21.49 -47.26
N GLY A 64 5.15 20.39 -47.81
CA GLY A 64 5.55 20.28 -49.20
C GLY A 64 6.90 20.93 -49.54
N VAL A 65 7.64 21.41 -48.53
CA VAL A 65 8.94 22.07 -48.69
C VAL A 65 10.06 21.03 -48.76
N TRP A 66 11.01 21.23 -49.67
CA TRP A 66 12.19 20.36 -49.80
C TRP A 66 13.21 20.67 -48.71
N GLN A 67 13.51 19.68 -47.86
CA GLN A 67 14.53 19.74 -46.84
C GLN A 67 15.78 18.97 -47.25
N ARG A 68 16.94 19.44 -46.78
CA ARG A 68 18.25 18.84 -47.06
C ARG A 68 19.00 18.55 -45.77
N VAL A 69 19.31 17.29 -45.51
CA VAL A 69 19.98 16.84 -44.28
C VAL A 69 21.29 16.12 -44.64
N PRO A 70 22.39 16.37 -43.92
CA PRO A 70 23.62 15.61 -44.11
C PRO A 70 23.42 14.16 -43.64
N GLY A 71 23.79 13.21 -44.49
CA GLY A 71 23.85 11.79 -44.15
C GLY A 71 25.26 11.36 -43.74
N TYR A 72 25.58 10.10 -44.04
CA TYR A 72 26.86 9.47 -43.72
C TYR A 72 27.82 9.49 -44.91
N THR A 73 29.09 9.12 -44.69
CA THR A 73 30.07 8.91 -45.76
C THR A 73 29.75 7.66 -46.60
N ASP A 74 29.11 6.67 -45.98
CA ASP A 74 28.58 5.48 -46.65
C ASP A 74 27.22 5.78 -47.33
N LYS A 75 27.10 5.34 -48.59
CA LYS A 75 25.89 5.45 -49.39
C LYS A 75 24.75 4.59 -48.82
N MET A 76 25.05 3.39 -48.32
CA MET A 76 24.05 2.44 -47.81
C MET A 76 23.43 2.95 -46.51
N ALA A 77 24.25 3.35 -45.55
CA ALA A 77 23.77 3.98 -44.30
C ALA A 77 22.95 5.25 -44.56
N THR A 78 23.34 6.05 -45.56
CA THR A 78 22.57 7.24 -45.95
C THR A 78 21.24 6.90 -46.62
N SER A 79 21.19 5.81 -47.39
CA SER A 79 19.95 5.31 -48.01
C SER A 79 18.97 4.79 -46.96
N GLN A 80 19.45 4.14 -45.90
CA GLN A 80 18.63 3.70 -44.77
C GLN A 80 18.06 4.91 -44.02
N LEU A 81 18.89 5.89 -43.66
CA LEU A 81 18.43 7.13 -43.03
C LEU A 81 17.42 7.90 -43.90
N ALA A 82 17.62 7.92 -45.22
CA ALA A 82 16.68 8.53 -46.16
C ALA A 82 15.31 7.82 -46.16
N SER A 83 15.31 6.50 -46.12
CA SER A 83 14.10 5.68 -46.06
C SER A 83 13.36 5.87 -44.73
N GLU A 84 14.10 5.97 -43.62
CA GLU A 84 13.53 6.24 -42.30
C GLU A 84 12.88 7.63 -42.20
N LEU A 85 13.56 8.67 -42.72
CA LEU A 85 13.01 10.02 -42.78
C LEU A 85 11.77 10.10 -43.67
N GLU A 86 11.76 9.41 -44.81
CA GLU A 86 10.58 9.33 -45.69
C GLU A 86 9.42 8.59 -45.00
N ARG A 87 9.69 7.48 -44.32
CA ARG A 87 8.68 6.75 -43.55
C ARG A 87 8.09 7.61 -42.43
N LYS A 88 8.94 8.36 -41.69
CA LYS A 88 8.51 9.28 -40.63
C LYS A 88 7.60 10.39 -41.20
N GLN A 89 7.92 10.93 -42.38
CA GLN A 89 7.11 11.94 -43.04
C GLN A 89 5.79 11.39 -43.59
N GLN A 90 5.78 10.17 -44.13
CA GLN A 90 4.56 9.48 -44.57
C GLN A 90 3.63 9.18 -43.39
N GLN A 91 4.18 8.79 -42.24
CA GLN A 91 3.43 8.62 -41.00
C GLN A 91 2.76 9.95 -40.58
N ILE A 92 3.51 11.05 -40.56
CA ILE A 92 2.99 12.40 -40.26
C ILE A 92 1.91 12.81 -41.28
N GLN A 93 2.11 12.56 -42.57
CA GLN A 93 1.17 12.91 -43.64
C GLN A 93 -0.14 12.09 -43.60
N SER A 94 -0.05 10.83 -43.16
CA SER A 94 -1.21 9.94 -42.97
C SER A 94 -2.02 10.24 -41.69
N GLY A 95 -1.63 11.24 -40.90
CA GLY A 95 -2.25 11.54 -39.61
C GLY A 95 -1.82 10.60 -38.47
N LEU A 96 -1.04 9.56 -38.75
CA LEU A 96 -0.27 8.81 -37.75
C LEU A 96 0.94 9.64 -37.28
N THR A 97 0.66 10.79 -36.69
CA THR A 97 1.66 11.42 -35.82
C THR A 97 1.72 10.55 -34.57
N ASP A 98 2.91 10.09 -34.16
CA ASP A 98 3.09 9.46 -32.85
C ASP A 98 2.53 10.46 -31.79
N PRO A 99 1.41 10.18 -31.12
CA PRO A 99 0.80 11.10 -30.16
C PRO A 99 1.80 11.51 -29.07
N HIS A 100 2.85 10.71 -28.89
CA HIS A 100 3.92 10.93 -27.95
C HIS A 100 4.91 12.03 -28.39
N GLU A 101 5.01 12.45 -29.66
CA GLU A 101 5.95 13.52 -30.08
C GLU A 101 5.56 14.91 -29.54
N SER A 102 4.27 15.17 -29.27
CA SER A 102 3.81 16.48 -28.78
C SER A 102 4.07 16.70 -27.28
N GLY A 103 4.16 15.62 -26.49
CA GLY A 103 4.53 15.63 -25.07
C GLY A 103 6.02 15.47 -24.80
N LYS A 104 6.85 15.22 -25.83
CA LYS A 104 8.24 14.73 -25.69
C LYS A 104 9.20 15.71 -24.96
N LEU A 105 8.85 16.99 -24.82
CA LEU A 105 9.73 18.04 -24.27
C LEU A 105 9.01 19.09 -23.40
N ARG A 106 7.75 18.86 -23.01
CA ARG A 106 7.05 19.81 -22.13
C ARG A 106 7.58 19.68 -20.70
N PRO A 107 7.79 20.80 -19.99
CA PRO A 107 8.17 20.77 -18.58
C PRO A 107 7.15 20.00 -17.74
N LEU A 108 7.61 19.29 -16.71
CA LEU A 108 6.73 18.60 -15.77
C LEU A 108 5.74 19.54 -15.09
N GLU A 109 6.09 20.82 -14.92
CA GLU A 109 5.22 21.84 -14.34
C GLU A 109 3.93 22.04 -15.17
N GLU A 110 4.03 22.06 -16.49
CA GLU A 110 2.87 22.16 -17.37
C GLU A 110 1.98 20.92 -17.28
N HIS A 111 2.61 19.74 -17.25
CA HIS A 111 1.90 18.48 -17.05
C HIS A 111 1.20 18.42 -15.69
N LEU A 112 1.80 18.97 -14.63
CA LEU A 112 1.20 19.02 -13.31
C LEU A 112 0.01 19.98 -13.25
N ALA A 113 0.06 21.11 -13.96
CA ALA A 113 -1.07 22.02 -14.05
C ALA A 113 -2.28 21.36 -14.75
N GLU A 114 -2.03 20.61 -15.82
CA GLU A 114 -3.08 19.86 -16.53
C GLU A 114 -3.59 18.67 -15.72
N PHE A 115 -2.69 17.96 -15.01
CA PHE A 115 -3.08 16.90 -14.09
C PHE A 115 -3.94 17.42 -12.94
N GLN A 116 -3.64 18.62 -12.41
CA GLN A 116 -4.46 19.26 -11.38
C GLN A 116 -5.87 19.53 -11.87
N ARG A 117 -6.03 20.02 -13.11
CA ARG A 117 -7.35 20.23 -13.74
C ARG A 117 -8.09 18.90 -13.89
N PHE A 118 -7.43 17.90 -14.45
CA PHE A 118 -7.99 16.55 -14.61
C PHE A 118 -8.47 15.94 -13.28
N LEU A 119 -7.70 16.10 -12.21
CA LEU A 119 -8.11 15.62 -10.88
C LEU A 119 -9.32 16.40 -10.33
N GLY A 120 -9.41 17.70 -10.63
CA GLY A 120 -10.56 18.54 -10.27
C GLY A 120 -11.83 18.13 -10.99
N ASP A 121 -11.74 17.85 -12.29
CA ASP A 121 -12.88 17.46 -13.14
C ASP A 121 -13.47 16.10 -12.74
N LYS A 122 -12.67 15.24 -12.10
CA LYS A 122 -13.10 13.94 -11.54
C LYS A 122 -13.93 14.03 -10.26
N GLU A 123 -14.41 15.22 -9.89
CA GLU A 123 -15.15 15.48 -8.63
C GLU A 123 -14.38 15.06 -7.37
N ASN A 124 -13.04 15.03 -7.44
CA ASN A 124 -12.25 14.76 -6.24
C ASN A 124 -12.33 15.95 -5.28
N SER A 125 -12.22 15.65 -3.97
CA SER A 125 -12.13 16.71 -2.97
C SER A 125 -10.97 17.65 -3.27
N THR A 126 -11.19 18.96 -3.21
CA THR A 126 -10.15 19.99 -3.40
C THR A 126 -8.89 19.74 -2.56
N LYS A 127 -9.09 19.23 -1.33
CA LYS A 127 -7.99 18.83 -0.46
C LYS A 127 -7.19 17.64 -1.01
N HIS A 128 -7.87 16.64 -1.58
CA HIS A 128 -7.20 15.50 -2.19
C HIS A 128 -6.37 15.94 -3.40
N VAL A 129 -6.95 16.73 -4.30
CA VAL A 129 -6.25 17.29 -5.47
C VAL A 129 -5.00 18.05 -5.04
N ALA A 130 -5.15 19.03 -4.13
CA ALA A 130 -4.02 19.83 -3.65
C ALA A 130 -2.94 18.98 -2.97
N GLN A 131 -3.32 17.95 -2.21
CA GLN A 131 -2.36 17.09 -1.52
C GLN A 131 -1.62 16.14 -2.47
N THR A 132 -2.31 15.58 -3.47
CA THR A 132 -1.70 14.73 -4.50
C THR A 132 -0.72 15.54 -5.34
N VAL A 133 -1.14 16.68 -5.88
CA VAL A 133 -0.28 17.56 -6.70
C VAL A 133 0.95 18.03 -5.91
N LYS A 134 0.76 18.49 -4.65
CA LYS A 134 1.87 18.94 -3.80
C LYS A 134 2.90 17.86 -3.53
N ARG A 135 2.46 16.60 -3.38
CA ARG A 135 3.39 15.45 -3.21
C ARG A 135 4.21 15.23 -4.47
N VAL A 136 3.57 15.21 -5.63
CA VAL A 136 4.28 15.02 -6.91
C VAL A 136 5.26 16.17 -7.15
N GLN A 137 4.84 17.42 -6.98
CA GLN A 137 5.72 18.60 -7.07
C GLN A 137 6.95 18.49 -6.18
N ARG A 138 6.77 18.05 -4.93
CA ARG A 138 7.90 17.91 -3.99
C ARG A 138 8.87 16.80 -4.38
N ILE A 139 8.39 15.71 -5.00
CA ILE A 139 9.25 14.67 -5.57
C ILE A 139 10.02 15.22 -6.78
N CYS A 140 9.33 15.85 -7.72
CA CYS A 140 9.94 16.42 -8.94
C CYS A 140 11.03 17.43 -8.57
N HIS A 141 10.73 18.35 -7.66
CA HIS A 141 11.71 19.33 -7.18
C HIS A 141 12.85 18.68 -6.40
N GLY A 142 12.55 17.75 -5.50
CA GLY A 142 13.54 17.06 -4.67
C GLY A 142 14.51 16.18 -5.46
N CYS A 143 14.03 15.57 -6.54
CA CYS A 143 14.84 14.74 -7.45
C CYS A 143 15.40 15.54 -8.64
N LYS A 144 15.07 16.83 -8.77
CA LYS A 144 15.44 17.71 -9.89
C LYS A 144 15.00 17.16 -11.25
N PHE A 145 13.77 16.66 -11.34
CA PHE A 145 13.18 16.23 -12.60
C PHE A 145 12.60 17.42 -13.34
N GLU A 146 13.04 17.65 -14.58
CA GLU A 146 12.54 18.73 -15.44
C GLU A 146 11.52 18.18 -16.45
N ASN A 147 11.79 16.98 -16.98
CA ASN A 147 10.97 16.30 -17.96
C ASN A 147 10.64 14.87 -17.51
N TRP A 148 9.72 14.20 -18.24
CA TRP A 148 9.28 12.86 -17.86
C TRP A 148 10.38 11.79 -17.96
N LYS A 149 11.41 11.98 -18.80
CA LYS A 149 12.52 11.02 -18.96
C LYS A 149 13.47 11.04 -17.77
N ASP A 150 13.52 12.16 -17.04
CA ASP A 150 14.34 12.27 -15.83
C ASP A 150 13.78 11.41 -14.68
N ILE A 151 12.49 11.06 -14.75
CA ILE A 151 11.81 10.29 -13.70
C ILE A 151 12.42 8.89 -13.62
N SER A 152 13.26 8.70 -12.62
CA SER A 152 13.91 7.43 -12.30
C SER A 152 13.38 6.84 -10.99
N PRO A 153 13.00 5.55 -10.95
CA PRO A 153 12.64 4.85 -9.72
C PRO A 153 13.71 4.94 -8.63
N SER A 154 14.99 4.79 -8.99
CA SER A 154 16.10 4.82 -8.03
C SER A 154 16.25 6.20 -7.39
N SER A 155 16.16 7.26 -8.19
CA SER A 155 16.19 8.64 -7.70
C SER A 155 15.05 8.93 -6.72
N VAL A 156 13.84 8.45 -7.02
CA VAL A 156 12.67 8.60 -6.13
C VAL A 156 12.87 7.84 -4.82
N VAL A 157 13.35 6.59 -4.87
CA VAL A 157 13.60 5.77 -3.67
C VAL A 157 14.67 6.41 -2.79
N ASN A 158 15.78 6.85 -3.39
CA ASN A 158 16.88 7.50 -2.68
C ASN A 158 16.43 8.82 -2.03
N TRP A 159 15.70 9.65 -2.77
CA TRP A 159 15.18 10.90 -2.22
C TRP A 159 14.20 10.66 -1.06
N LEU A 160 13.29 9.69 -1.20
CA LEU A 160 12.38 9.32 -0.13
C LEU A 160 13.10 8.73 1.09
N ALA A 161 14.20 8.01 0.90
CA ALA A 161 15.05 7.52 1.99
C ALA A 161 15.71 8.67 2.75
N LEU A 162 16.33 9.61 2.04
CA LEU A 162 16.93 10.80 2.63
C LEU A 162 15.91 11.65 3.43
N GLU A 163 14.70 11.83 2.90
CA GLU A 163 13.65 12.56 3.64
C GLU A 163 13.14 11.81 4.87
N ARG A 164 13.23 10.47 4.90
CA ARG A 164 12.94 9.67 6.10
C ARG A 164 14.06 9.76 7.12
N GLU A 165 15.32 9.68 6.71
CA GLU A 165 16.51 9.83 7.56
C GLU A 165 16.55 11.20 8.24
N ARG A 166 16.16 12.26 7.51
CA ARG A 166 16.00 13.63 8.06
C ARG A 166 14.82 13.77 9.03
N GLY A 167 14.01 12.74 9.23
CA GLY A 167 12.81 12.78 10.06
C GLY A 167 11.63 13.54 9.45
N ALA A 168 11.77 14.12 8.26
CA ALA A 168 10.75 14.98 7.63
C ALA A 168 9.47 14.22 7.25
N ILE A 169 9.59 12.94 6.90
CA ILE A 169 8.47 12.06 6.58
C ILE A 169 8.65 10.68 7.23
N GLY A 170 7.54 9.99 7.53
CA GLY A 170 7.51 8.58 7.93
C GLY A 170 7.21 7.63 6.77
N VAL A 171 7.34 6.34 7.00
CA VAL A 171 7.14 5.27 5.99
C VAL A 171 5.76 5.37 5.33
N LYS A 172 4.70 5.52 6.12
CA LYS A 172 3.33 5.70 5.61
C LYS A 172 3.20 6.94 4.72
N THR A 173 3.83 8.05 5.11
CA THR A 173 3.86 9.26 4.31
C THR A 173 4.63 9.04 3.02
N SER A 174 5.80 8.38 3.07
CA SER A 174 6.58 8.01 1.90
C SER A 174 5.79 7.17 0.89
N ASN A 175 4.99 6.20 1.35
CA ASN A 175 4.10 5.43 0.48
C ASN A 175 3.03 6.32 -0.19
N TYR A 176 2.49 7.33 0.50
CA TYR A 176 1.56 8.28 -0.12
C TYR A 176 2.22 9.13 -1.21
N TYR A 177 3.51 9.44 -1.09
CA TYR A 177 4.26 10.13 -2.13
C TYR A 177 4.44 9.23 -3.36
N GLN A 178 4.82 7.97 -3.17
CA GLN A 178 4.92 6.99 -4.25
C GLN A 178 3.57 6.79 -4.96
N ALA A 179 2.47 6.65 -4.20
CA ALA A 179 1.14 6.49 -4.76
C ALA A 179 0.71 7.69 -5.62
N ALA A 180 0.95 8.92 -5.15
CA ALA A 180 0.67 10.13 -5.91
C ALA A 180 1.49 10.21 -7.21
N LEU A 181 2.77 9.84 -7.16
CA LEU A 181 3.62 9.80 -8.35
C LEU A 181 3.17 8.75 -9.36
N LYS A 182 2.79 7.55 -8.90
CA LYS A 182 2.22 6.50 -9.76
C LYS A 182 0.93 6.95 -10.42
N GLU A 183 0.05 7.63 -9.68
CA GLU A 183 -1.20 8.18 -10.22
C GLU A 183 -0.93 9.20 -11.34
N PHE A 184 0.01 10.12 -11.11
CA PHE A 184 0.44 11.10 -12.12
C PHE A 184 1.03 10.42 -13.37
N CYS A 185 1.95 9.46 -13.19
CA CYS A 185 2.57 8.76 -14.32
C CYS A 185 1.56 7.88 -15.08
N ASN A 186 0.59 7.27 -14.39
CA ASN A 186 -0.51 6.55 -15.04
C ASN A 186 -1.39 7.50 -15.86
N TRP A 187 -1.64 8.71 -15.37
CA TRP A 187 -2.35 9.73 -16.14
C TRP A 187 -1.56 10.14 -17.39
N LEU A 188 -0.24 10.37 -17.28
CA LEU A 188 0.61 10.68 -18.44
C LEU A 188 0.56 9.60 -19.54
N VAL A 189 0.52 8.33 -19.14
CA VAL A 189 0.39 7.20 -20.09
C VAL A 189 -1.00 7.17 -20.70
N LYS A 190 -2.06 7.32 -19.88
CA LYS A 190 -3.45 7.28 -20.36
C LYS A 190 -3.77 8.41 -21.33
N ASP A 191 -3.16 9.58 -21.12
CA ASP A 191 -3.30 10.75 -22.01
C ASP A 191 -2.41 10.66 -23.26
N GLY A 192 -1.66 9.56 -23.42
CA GLY A 192 -0.81 9.33 -24.59
C GLY A 192 0.43 10.22 -24.66
N ARG A 193 0.91 10.74 -23.52
CA ARG A 193 2.11 11.62 -23.46
C ARG A 193 3.40 10.86 -23.28
N VAL A 194 3.32 9.73 -22.56
CA VAL A 194 4.44 8.87 -22.20
C VAL A 194 4.09 7.44 -22.63
N PRO A 195 5.02 6.69 -23.24
CA PRO A 195 4.75 5.33 -23.72
C PRO A 195 4.48 4.32 -22.60
N SER A 196 5.10 4.51 -21.43
CA SER A 196 5.00 3.58 -20.30
C SER A 196 5.27 4.28 -18.98
N ASN A 197 4.68 3.80 -17.87
CA ASN A 197 4.88 4.42 -16.57
C ASN A 197 6.25 4.00 -15.99
N PRO A 198 7.19 4.97 -15.76
CA PRO A 198 8.54 4.67 -15.30
C PRO A 198 8.60 4.12 -13.87
N VAL A 199 7.58 4.37 -13.04
CA VAL A 199 7.57 4.04 -11.61
C VAL A 199 6.60 2.91 -11.25
N THR A 200 6.15 2.14 -12.24
CA THR A 200 5.19 1.02 -12.07
C THR A 200 5.64 0.05 -10.98
N HIS A 201 6.92 -0.33 -10.98
CA HIS A 201 7.51 -1.34 -10.12
C HIS A 201 7.93 -0.84 -8.72
N LEU A 202 7.71 0.44 -8.38
CA LEU A 202 8.02 0.93 -7.03
C LEU A 202 7.21 0.17 -5.98
N GLN A 203 7.89 -0.48 -5.04
CA GLN A 203 7.23 -1.19 -3.96
C GLN A 203 7.03 -0.28 -2.75
N SER A 204 5.85 -0.36 -2.16
CA SER A 204 5.56 0.31 -0.89
C SER A 204 6.27 -0.41 0.25
N LEU A 205 6.75 0.38 1.20
CA LEU A 205 7.38 -0.14 2.42
C LEU A 205 6.30 -0.52 3.44
N ASN A 206 6.58 -1.48 4.34
CA ASN A 206 5.64 -1.83 5.39
C ASN A 206 5.51 -0.67 6.41
N PRO A 207 4.35 0.02 6.49
CA PRO A 207 4.18 1.14 7.41
C PRO A 207 4.14 0.72 8.89
N ASP A 208 3.92 -0.55 9.18
CA ASP A 208 3.76 -1.06 10.56
C ASP A 208 5.11 -1.11 11.31
N LEU A 209 6.23 -1.02 10.58
CA LEU A 209 7.57 -0.89 11.17
C LEU A 209 7.90 0.54 11.64
N ASP A 210 7.12 1.56 11.26
CA ASP A 210 7.34 2.98 11.60
C ASP A 210 6.02 3.62 12.06
N VAL A 211 5.41 3.04 13.10
CA VAL A 211 4.21 3.60 13.71
C VAL A 211 4.59 4.73 14.68
N ARG A 212 4.78 5.93 14.12
CA ARG A 212 5.22 7.12 14.89
C ARG A 212 4.23 7.65 15.94
N ARG A 213 2.96 7.24 15.88
CA ARG A 213 1.93 7.66 16.84
C ARG A 213 0.94 6.52 17.06
N GLN A 214 1.20 5.73 18.08
CA GLN A 214 0.25 4.76 18.60
C GLN A 214 -0.69 5.45 19.58
N ARG A 215 -1.96 5.03 19.60
CA ARG A 215 -2.99 5.64 20.46
C ARG A 215 -3.37 4.67 21.55
N ARG A 216 -3.55 5.19 22.76
CA ARG A 216 -4.08 4.44 23.90
C ARG A 216 -5.55 4.74 24.14
N SER A 217 -6.26 3.83 24.81
CA SER A 217 -7.50 4.16 25.51
C SER A 217 -7.19 4.89 26.81
N LEU A 218 -8.10 5.75 27.25
CA LEU A 218 -8.08 6.32 28.60
C LEU A 218 -8.68 5.33 29.58
N THR A 219 -8.16 5.26 30.81
CA THR A 219 -8.83 4.53 31.90
C THR A 219 -10.08 5.28 32.35
N ASP A 220 -10.93 4.65 33.14
CA ASP A 220 -12.18 5.26 33.61
C ASP A 220 -11.88 6.48 34.51
N GLU A 221 -10.84 6.40 35.34
CA GLU A 221 -10.37 7.49 36.21
C GLU A 221 -9.79 8.64 35.39
N GLN A 222 -8.94 8.33 34.40
CA GLN A 222 -8.37 9.34 33.51
C GLN A 222 -9.46 10.02 32.67
N PHE A 223 -10.44 9.26 32.20
CA PHE A 223 -11.56 9.82 31.44
C PHE A 223 -12.42 10.72 32.33
N ALA A 224 -12.74 10.31 33.56
CA ALA A 224 -13.46 11.14 34.52
C ALA A 224 -12.73 12.45 34.82
N ALA A 225 -11.42 12.39 35.09
CA ALA A 225 -10.59 13.58 35.34
C ALA A 225 -10.51 14.51 34.11
N LEU A 226 -10.47 13.96 32.89
CA LEU A 226 -10.56 14.75 31.65
C LEU A 226 -11.90 15.49 31.54
N ILE A 227 -13.01 14.82 31.86
CA ILE A 227 -14.35 15.44 31.82
C ILE A 227 -14.47 16.55 32.85
N GLU A 228 -14.00 16.32 34.08
CA GLU A 228 -14.00 17.32 35.15
C GLU A 228 -13.16 18.54 34.78
N SER A 229 -11.94 18.32 34.27
CA SER A 229 -11.07 19.39 33.80
C SER A 229 -11.68 20.20 32.67
N ALA A 230 -12.34 19.53 31.72
CA ALA A 230 -13.05 20.21 30.65
C ALA A 230 -14.22 21.05 31.18
N MET A 231 -15.04 20.48 32.07
CA MET A 231 -16.22 21.13 32.66
C MET A 231 -15.85 22.42 33.39
N ASN A 232 -14.80 22.38 34.22
CA ASN A 232 -14.38 23.49 35.07
C ASN A 232 -13.36 24.43 34.40
N GLY A 233 -12.84 24.05 33.24
CA GLY A 233 -11.83 24.82 32.53
C GLY A 233 -12.38 26.02 31.75
N PRO A 234 -11.56 27.05 31.46
CA PRO A 234 -11.98 28.21 30.69
C PRO A 234 -12.37 27.85 29.25
N PRO A 235 -13.04 28.74 28.50
CA PRO A 235 -13.34 28.47 27.09
C PRO A 235 -12.09 28.26 26.24
N ILE A 236 -11.98 27.13 25.53
CA ILE A 236 -10.86 26.81 24.64
C ILE A 236 -11.38 26.66 23.22
N GLN A 237 -10.70 27.29 22.25
CA GLN A 237 -11.17 27.36 20.86
C GLN A 237 -12.62 27.86 20.75
N CYS A 238 -13.07 28.76 21.63
CA CYS A 238 -14.45 29.27 21.68
C CYS A 238 -15.54 28.20 21.96
N LEU A 239 -15.20 27.07 22.58
CA LEU A 239 -16.18 26.18 23.20
C LEU A 239 -16.12 26.36 24.72
N SER A 240 -17.28 26.42 25.36
CA SER A 240 -17.39 26.47 26.82
C SER A 240 -16.86 25.16 27.45
N GLY A 241 -16.61 25.17 28.77
CA GLY A 241 -16.22 23.95 29.49
C GLY A 241 -17.25 22.82 29.35
N PRO A 242 -18.54 23.06 29.67
CA PRO A 242 -19.62 22.08 29.51
C PRO A 242 -19.73 21.51 28.09
N ASP A 243 -19.60 22.35 27.04
CA ASP A 243 -19.66 21.87 25.65
C ASP A 243 -18.51 20.93 25.32
N ARG A 244 -17.30 21.20 25.84
CA ARG A 244 -16.14 20.31 25.65
C ARG A 244 -16.32 18.99 26.38
N ALA A 245 -16.80 19.03 27.63
CA ALA A 245 -17.10 17.83 28.41
C ALA A 245 -18.11 16.93 27.68
N MET A 246 -19.22 17.50 27.21
CA MET A 246 -20.23 16.75 26.45
C MET A 246 -19.70 16.24 25.10
N LEU A 247 -18.85 17.02 24.42
CA LEU A 247 -18.17 16.58 23.20
C LEU A 247 -17.29 15.35 23.42
N TYR A 248 -16.52 15.31 24.51
CA TYR A 248 -15.63 14.19 24.84
C TYR A 248 -16.45 12.94 25.21
N ILE A 249 -17.49 13.09 26.03
CA ILE A 249 -18.43 12.00 26.37
C ILE A 249 -19.02 11.40 25.10
N LEU A 250 -19.61 12.23 24.23
CA LEU A 250 -20.23 11.72 23.01
C LEU A 250 -19.21 11.05 22.09
N ALA A 251 -17.99 11.60 21.98
CA ALA A 251 -16.92 10.98 21.18
C ALA A 251 -16.52 9.60 21.70
N ALA A 252 -16.44 9.42 23.03
CA ALA A 252 -16.03 8.18 23.67
C ALA A 252 -17.15 7.13 23.81
N TRP A 253 -18.42 7.52 23.75
CA TRP A 253 -19.57 6.59 23.84
C TRP A 253 -20.25 6.26 22.51
N THR A 254 -19.87 6.94 21.41
CA THR A 254 -20.40 6.65 20.05
C THR A 254 -19.31 6.30 19.04
N GLY A 255 -18.06 6.55 19.42
CA GLY A 255 -16.90 6.47 18.57
C GLY A 255 -16.89 7.47 17.41
N PHE A 256 -17.79 8.47 17.34
CA PHE A 256 -17.81 9.39 16.20
C PHE A 256 -16.46 10.09 15.97
N ARG A 257 -16.08 10.22 14.70
CA ARG A 257 -14.90 10.97 14.30
C ARG A 257 -15.17 12.46 14.47
N ARG A 258 -14.10 13.24 14.64
CA ARG A 258 -14.16 14.71 14.74
C ARG A 258 -15.02 15.39 13.68
N LYS A 259 -14.98 14.93 12.42
CA LYS A 259 -15.81 15.50 11.33
C LYS A 259 -17.28 15.09 11.43
N GLU A 260 -17.55 13.88 11.90
CA GLU A 260 -18.92 13.37 12.12
C GLU A 260 -19.56 14.16 13.26
N LEU A 261 -18.85 14.36 14.38
CA LEU A 261 -19.29 15.21 15.50
C LEU A 261 -19.56 16.66 15.07
N ALA A 262 -18.72 17.20 14.18
CA ALA A 262 -18.89 18.57 13.67
C ALA A 262 -20.04 18.74 12.68
N SER A 263 -20.62 17.64 12.18
CA SER A 263 -21.79 17.67 11.29
C SER A 263 -23.11 17.40 12.00
N LEU A 264 -23.09 16.95 13.26
CA LEU A 264 -24.31 16.70 14.01
C LEU A 264 -25.03 18.03 14.27
N THR A 265 -26.35 18.02 14.13
CA THR A 265 -27.26 19.09 14.55
C THR A 265 -28.17 18.59 15.66
N ILE A 266 -28.98 19.47 16.24
CA ILE A 266 -30.00 19.06 17.23
C ILE A 266 -30.95 18.00 16.62
N ARG A 267 -31.35 18.14 15.35
CA ARG A 267 -32.17 17.16 14.62
C ARG A 267 -31.50 15.79 14.48
N SER A 268 -30.18 15.70 14.58
CA SER A 268 -29.48 14.42 14.54
C SER A 268 -29.79 13.53 15.74
N LEU A 269 -30.33 14.09 16.84
CA LEU A 269 -30.69 13.34 18.04
C LEU A 269 -32.15 12.93 18.00
N ASP A 270 -32.40 11.64 18.24
CA ASP A 270 -33.72 11.08 18.46
C ASP A 270 -33.74 10.42 19.84
N LEU A 271 -33.88 11.24 20.88
CA LEU A 271 -33.78 10.81 22.28
C LEU A 271 -35.06 10.12 22.78
N GLU A 272 -36.17 10.24 22.04
CA GLU A 272 -37.48 9.67 22.39
C GLU A 272 -37.70 8.30 21.72
N SER A 273 -36.94 7.97 20.68
CA SER A 273 -36.93 6.63 20.11
C SER A 273 -36.48 5.54 21.10
N SER A 274 -36.90 4.30 20.86
CA SER A 274 -36.46 3.12 21.63
C SER A 274 -35.78 2.10 20.70
N PRO A 275 -34.45 1.91 20.80
CA PRO A 275 -33.51 2.62 21.67
C PRO A 275 -33.26 4.08 21.20
N PRO A 276 -32.87 5.01 22.09
CA PRO A 276 -32.50 6.37 21.70
C PRO A 276 -31.33 6.36 20.72
N THR A 277 -31.34 7.24 19.71
CA THR A 277 -30.32 7.23 18.66
C THR A 277 -29.74 8.59 18.32
N VAL A 278 -28.55 8.56 17.71
CA VAL A 278 -27.93 9.70 17.03
C VAL A 278 -27.62 9.33 15.58
N ARG A 279 -27.99 10.20 14.66
CA ARG A 279 -27.89 10.00 13.21
C ARG A 279 -26.86 10.96 12.61
N CYS A 280 -25.79 10.41 12.06
CA CYS A 280 -24.86 11.13 11.20
C CYS A 280 -25.27 10.96 9.73
N GLU A 281 -25.57 12.06 9.04
CA GLU A 281 -26.02 12.02 7.65
C GLU A 281 -24.91 11.56 6.68
N ALA A 282 -25.35 10.94 5.58
CA ALA A 282 -24.52 10.37 4.54
C ALA A 282 -23.44 11.33 4.01
N GLY A 283 -23.74 12.63 3.83
CA GLY A 283 -22.78 13.61 3.32
C GLY A 283 -21.49 13.74 4.14
N TYR A 284 -21.53 13.35 5.41
CA TYR A 284 -20.44 13.51 6.37
C TYR A 284 -19.83 12.19 6.83
N SER A 285 -20.51 11.07 6.60
CA SER A 285 -19.95 9.73 6.75
C SER A 285 -18.98 9.44 5.61
N LYS A 286 -17.81 8.87 5.94
CA LYS A 286 -16.82 8.42 4.95
C LYS A 286 -17.42 7.43 3.93
N ARG A 287 -18.55 6.78 4.24
CA ARG A 287 -19.22 5.80 3.36
C ARG A 287 -20.36 6.37 2.53
N LYS A 288 -20.70 7.65 2.64
CA LYS A 288 -21.92 8.20 2.02
C LYS A 288 -23.18 7.41 2.43
N ARG A 289 -23.24 6.92 3.68
CA ARG A 289 -24.39 6.22 4.27
C ARG A 289 -24.80 6.93 5.55
N ASN A 290 -26.10 6.93 5.83
CA ASN A 290 -26.61 7.40 7.11
C ASN A 290 -26.15 6.42 8.20
N ASP A 291 -25.36 6.92 9.13
CA ASP A 291 -24.84 6.14 10.24
C ASP A 291 -25.70 6.44 11.47
N ILE A 292 -26.51 5.45 11.90
CA ILE A 292 -27.36 5.53 13.09
C ILE A 292 -26.66 4.78 14.23
N VAL A 293 -26.53 5.41 15.39
CA VAL A 293 -25.85 4.86 16.55
C VAL A 293 -26.81 4.91 17.74
N PRO A 294 -27.13 3.76 18.37
CA PRO A 294 -27.83 3.75 19.64
C PRO A 294 -27.01 4.46 20.73
N LEU A 295 -27.69 5.23 21.57
CA LEU A 295 -27.08 5.93 22.69
C LEU A 295 -27.29 5.13 23.97
N HIS A 296 -26.28 5.17 24.84
CA HIS A 296 -26.38 4.64 26.19
C HIS A 296 -27.26 5.55 27.05
N ASP A 297 -28.12 4.99 27.91
CA ASP A 297 -29.12 5.76 28.68
C ASP A 297 -28.50 6.89 29.52
N ILE A 298 -27.39 6.62 30.23
CA ILE A 298 -26.64 7.66 30.96
C ILE A 298 -26.12 8.79 30.06
N VAL A 299 -25.78 8.51 28.80
CA VAL A 299 -25.37 9.55 27.84
C VAL A 299 -26.59 10.37 27.41
N VAL A 300 -27.75 9.73 27.25
CA VAL A 300 -29.02 10.41 26.95
C VAL A 300 -29.40 11.35 28.09
N GLU A 301 -29.31 10.90 29.33
CA GLU A 301 -29.57 11.74 30.52
C GLU A 301 -28.66 12.97 30.55
N ARG A 302 -27.35 12.78 30.35
CA ARG A 302 -26.38 13.88 30.29
C ARG A 302 -26.63 14.84 29.11
N LEU A 303 -27.00 14.31 27.94
CA LEU A 303 -27.37 15.11 26.78
C LEU A 303 -28.62 15.96 27.06
N ARG A 304 -29.66 15.39 27.68
CA ARG A 304 -30.89 16.13 28.04
C ARG A 304 -30.57 17.28 28.98
N SER A 305 -29.87 17.02 30.08
CA SER A 305 -29.48 18.05 31.06
C SER A 305 -28.62 19.16 30.43
N TRP A 306 -27.67 18.80 29.56
CA TRP A 306 -26.84 19.78 28.86
C TRP A 306 -27.63 20.60 27.81
N LEU A 307 -28.59 19.99 27.10
CA LEU A 307 -29.44 20.70 26.15
C LEU A 307 -30.42 21.66 26.85
N GLU A 308 -30.95 21.29 28.02
CA GLU A 308 -31.81 22.16 28.83
C GLU A 308 -31.09 23.45 29.23
N GLN A 309 -29.80 23.37 29.58
CA GLN A 309 -28.97 24.53 29.90
C GLN A 309 -28.75 25.47 28.70
N ARG A 310 -28.85 24.96 27.47
CA ARG A 310 -28.75 25.75 26.23
C ARG A 310 -30.07 26.44 25.86
N GLY A 311 -31.18 26.05 26.48
CA GLY A 311 -32.52 26.56 26.17
C GLY A 311 -33.02 26.13 24.79
N GLN A 312 -34.00 26.88 24.26
CA GLN A 312 -34.60 26.57 22.96
C GLN A 312 -33.62 26.87 21.82
N THR A 313 -33.10 25.81 21.22
CA THR A 313 -32.21 25.86 20.05
C THR A 313 -32.95 25.32 18.81
N PRO A 314 -32.82 25.97 17.63
CA PRO A 314 -33.42 25.45 16.40
C PRO A 314 -32.90 24.05 16.05
N ALA A 315 -33.76 23.21 15.48
CA ALA A 315 -33.39 21.84 15.11
C ALA A 315 -32.20 21.76 14.11
N SER A 316 -31.96 22.81 13.33
CA SER A 316 -30.84 22.92 12.38
C SER A 316 -29.54 23.40 13.01
N GLU A 317 -29.55 23.84 14.27
CA GLU A 317 -28.35 24.33 14.95
C GLU A 317 -27.32 23.19 15.10
N PRO A 318 -26.02 23.45 14.86
CA PRO A 318 -24.98 22.47 15.14
C PRO A 318 -25.02 22.02 16.60
N LEU A 319 -24.94 20.71 16.82
CA LEU A 319 -24.87 20.15 18.17
C LEU A 319 -23.64 20.70 18.89
N PHE A 320 -22.50 20.74 18.21
CA PHE A 320 -21.30 21.41 18.71
C PHE A 320 -20.85 22.48 17.72
N SER A 321 -20.53 23.67 18.23
CA SER A 321 -20.03 24.82 17.46
C SER A 321 -18.58 24.63 16.98
N LEU A 322 -18.29 23.53 16.30
CA LEU A 322 -16.95 23.12 15.86
C LEU A 322 -16.48 23.77 14.55
N GLN A 323 -17.39 24.38 13.78
CA GLN A 323 -17.04 25.10 12.56
C GLN A 323 -16.53 26.51 12.88
N THR A 324 -15.48 26.95 12.18
CA THR A 324 -14.96 28.31 12.29
C THR A 324 -15.63 29.22 11.27
N LYS A 325 -15.64 30.53 11.52
CA LYS A 325 -16.16 31.54 10.56
C LYS A 325 -15.49 31.47 9.18
N SER A 326 -14.26 30.96 9.12
CA SER A 326 -13.47 30.76 7.90
C SER A 326 -13.74 29.43 7.18
N GLY A 327 -14.77 28.66 7.56
CA GLY A 327 -15.10 27.36 6.94
C GLY A 327 -14.19 26.20 7.36
N GLY A 328 -13.30 26.42 8.33
CA GLY A 328 -12.47 25.38 8.94
C GLY A 328 -13.15 24.69 10.11
N LEU A 329 -12.46 23.71 10.69
CA LEU A 329 -12.88 23.11 11.96
C LEU A 329 -11.93 23.52 13.07
N ARG A 330 -12.49 23.80 14.25
CA ARG A 330 -11.77 24.09 15.48
C ARG A 330 -10.83 22.93 15.85
N ARG A 331 -9.73 23.29 16.53
CA ARG A 331 -8.65 22.34 16.83
C ARG A 331 -8.98 21.52 18.08
N THR A 332 -9.82 20.48 17.94
CA THR A 332 -10.20 19.60 19.06
C THR A 332 -9.01 18.91 19.73
N SER A 333 -7.93 18.63 18.98
CA SER A 333 -6.68 18.13 19.55
C SER A 333 -5.99 19.14 20.46
N LYS A 334 -6.14 20.45 20.20
CA LYS A 334 -5.63 21.51 21.09
C LYS A 334 -6.49 21.61 22.34
N MET A 335 -7.82 21.54 22.20
CA MET A 335 -8.77 21.54 23.32
C MET A 335 -8.44 20.40 24.30
N MET A 336 -8.50 19.16 23.82
CA MET A 336 -8.28 17.98 24.65
C MET A 336 -6.86 17.95 25.24
N ARG A 337 -5.84 18.42 24.52
CA ARG A 337 -4.48 18.49 25.07
C ARG A 337 -4.39 19.42 26.28
N VAL A 338 -5.03 20.58 26.23
CA VAL A 338 -5.04 21.52 27.36
C VAL A 338 -5.81 20.93 28.54
N ASP A 339 -6.99 20.35 28.29
CA ASP A 339 -7.79 19.72 29.35
C ASP A 339 -7.04 18.51 29.97
N LEU A 340 -6.33 17.70 29.17
CA LEU A 340 -5.45 16.62 29.68
C LEU A 340 -4.32 17.16 30.56
N THR A 341 -3.64 18.22 30.13
CA THR A 341 -2.57 18.85 30.92
C THR A 341 -3.10 19.38 32.24
N ASN A 342 -4.27 20.03 32.24
CA ASN A 342 -4.91 20.54 33.45
C ASN A 342 -5.37 19.40 34.39
N ALA A 343 -5.74 18.24 33.84
CA ALA A 343 -6.08 17.04 34.61
C ALA A 343 -4.86 16.26 35.12
N GLY A 344 -3.63 16.71 34.84
CA GLY A 344 -2.40 15.96 35.18
C GLY A 344 -2.20 14.68 34.36
N ILE A 345 -2.91 14.53 33.24
CA ILE A 345 -2.82 13.34 32.39
C ILE A 345 -1.81 13.61 31.26
N PRO A 346 -0.76 12.78 31.14
CA PRO A 346 0.23 12.96 30.09
C PRO A 346 -0.39 12.73 28.70
N TYR A 347 -0.14 13.66 27.78
CA TYR A 347 -0.62 13.57 26.40
C TYR A 347 0.06 12.42 25.63
N CYS A 348 1.30 12.13 25.99
CA CYS A 348 2.07 10.96 25.60
C CYS A 348 2.56 10.31 26.90
N ASP A 349 2.20 9.07 27.15
CA ASP A 349 2.62 8.35 28.37
C ASP A 349 4.07 7.84 28.24
N GLU A 350 4.52 7.12 29.27
CA GLU A 350 5.86 6.55 29.39
C GLU A 350 6.15 5.51 28.28
N ASP A 351 5.11 4.83 27.79
CA ASP A 351 5.18 3.86 26.69
C ASP A 351 5.17 4.53 25.29
N GLY A 352 5.11 5.85 25.22
CA GLY A 352 5.06 6.58 23.95
C GLY A 352 3.69 6.59 23.26
N LEU A 353 2.62 6.24 23.98
CA LEU A 353 1.25 6.16 23.48
C LEU A 353 0.50 7.48 23.69
N TYR A 354 -0.26 7.89 22.67
CA TYR A 354 -0.87 9.21 22.60
C TYR A 354 -2.37 9.22 22.96
N ALA A 355 -2.76 10.13 23.84
CA ALA A 355 -4.16 10.45 24.17
C ALA A 355 -4.68 11.62 23.30
N ASP A 356 -4.60 11.51 21.97
CA ASP A 356 -5.14 12.54 21.07
C ASP A 356 -6.69 12.50 20.99
N PHE A 357 -7.32 13.45 20.31
CA PHE A 357 -8.80 13.46 20.21
C PHE A 357 -9.40 12.17 19.62
N HIS A 358 -8.63 11.43 18.81
CA HIS A 358 -9.07 10.15 18.26
C HIS A 358 -8.90 8.99 19.24
N ALA A 359 -8.14 9.17 20.33
CA ALA A 359 -8.06 8.23 21.45
C ALA A 359 -9.45 7.98 22.05
N ASN A 360 -10.37 8.96 22.07
CA ASN A 360 -11.76 8.72 22.50
C ASN A 360 -12.44 7.57 21.75
N ARG A 361 -12.16 7.41 20.45
CA ARG A 361 -12.68 6.29 19.68
C ARG A 361 -11.96 4.96 20.01
N HIS A 362 -10.69 5.01 20.40
CA HIS A 362 -10.00 3.83 20.94
C HIS A 362 -10.60 3.44 22.29
N THR A 363 -10.87 4.42 23.17
CA THR A 363 -11.60 4.20 24.44
C THR A 363 -12.96 3.55 24.18
N PHE A 364 -13.73 4.05 23.20
CA PHE A 364 -15.01 3.44 22.83
C PHE A 364 -14.88 1.95 22.48
N ILE A 365 -13.93 1.61 21.60
CA ILE A 365 -13.72 0.24 21.13
C ILE A 365 -13.18 -0.64 22.26
N SER A 366 -12.27 -0.12 23.08
CA SER A 366 -11.72 -0.80 24.25
C SER A 366 -12.81 -1.10 25.28
N ASN A 367 -13.73 -0.16 25.51
CA ASN A 367 -14.87 -0.37 26.43
C ASN A 367 -15.86 -1.42 25.89
N LEU A 368 -16.08 -1.48 24.57
CA LEU A 368 -16.85 -2.58 23.97
C LEU A 368 -16.15 -3.93 24.17
N ALA A 369 -14.82 -3.99 24.05
CA ALA A 369 -14.04 -5.20 24.28
C ALA A 369 -14.16 -5.66 25.75
N LYS A 370 -13.95 -4.75 26.70
CA LYS A 370 -14.12 -5.00 28.15
C LYS A 370 -15.53 -5.48 28.51
N ALA A 371 -16.55 -5.00 27.80
CA ALA A 371 -17.93 -5.45 27.96
C ALA A 371 -18.22 -6.82 27.32
N GLY A 372 -17.22 -7.51 26.76
CA GLY A 372 -17.37 -8.83 26.13
C GLY A 372 -18.05 -8.79 24.76
N VAL A 373 -18.17 -7.63 24.12
CA VAL A 373 -18.82 -7.50 22.81
C VAL A 373 -17.97 -8.19 21.75
N THR A 374 -18.59 -9.02 20.91
CA THR A 374 -17.87 -9.73 19.85
C THR A 374 -17.21 -8.76 18.86
N PRO A 375 -16.03 -9.09 18.28
CA PRO A 375 -15.35 -8.20 17.34
C PRO A 375 -16.20 -7.79 16.14
N LYS A 376 -17.11 -8.66 15.69
CA LYS A 376 -18.01 -8.37 14.58
C LYS A 376 -19.05 -7.31 14.94
N LEU A 377 -19.65 -7.41 16.13
CA LEU A 377 -20.60 -6.43 16.61
C LEU A 377 -19.88 -5.09 16.89
N ALA A 378 -18.70 -5.11 17.50
CA ALA A 378 -17.90 -3.91 17.70
C ALA A 378 -17.45 -3.26 16.38
N GLN A 379 -17.09 -4.04 15.35
CA GLN A 379 -16.83 -3.52 14.00
C GLN A 379 -18.05 -2.78 13.44
N SER A 380 -19.25 -3.36 13.61
CA SER A 380 -20.51 -2.79 13.17
C SER A 380 -20.80 -1.47 13.89
N VAL A 381 -20.79 -1.47 15.23
CA VAL A 381 -21.09 -0.31 16.07
C VAL A 381 -20.04 0.79 15.90
N ALA A 382 -18.76 0.45 15.81
CA ALA A 382 -17.71 1.40 15.48
C ALA A 382 -17.82 1.91 14.03
N ARG A 383 -18.46 1.17 13.11
CA ARG A 383 -18.58 1.50 11.68
C ARG A 383 -17.27 1.39 10.92
N HIS A 384 -16.43 0.42 11.29
CA HIS A 384 -15.19 0.11 10.58
C HIS A 384 -15.44 -0.68 9.29
N SER A 385 -14.78 -0.27 8.19
CA SER A 385 -14.89 -0.96 6.89
C SER A 385 -14.05 -2.22 6.82
N ASP A 386 -12.97 -2.22 7.58
CA ASP A 386 -12.04 -3.32 7.71
C ASP A 386 -12.05 -3.77 9.18
N VAL A 387 -12.13 -5.08 9.40
CA VAL A 387 -12.15 -5.68 10.74
C VAL A 387 -10.81 -5.48 11.44
N ASN A 388 -9.70 -5.38 10.70
CA ASN A 388 -8.37 -5.16 11.25
C ASN A 388 -8.27 -3.85 12.05
N LEU A 389 -9.08 -2.83 11.68
CA LEU A 389 -9.15 -1.57 12.42
C LEU A 389 -9.77 -1.73 13.82
N THR A 390 -10.67 -2.70 13.99
CA THR A 390 -11.26 -3.05 15.28
C THR A 390 -10.32 -3.98 16.04
N LEU A 391 -9.85 -5.05 15.37
CA LEU A 391 -8.99 -6.05 15.97
C LEU A 391 -7.68 -5.46 16.50
N GLY A 392 -7.06 -4.51 15.81
CA GLY A 392 -5.83 -3.87 16.29
C GLY A 392 -5.98 -3.07 17.60
N VAL A 393 -7.20 -2.79 18.05
CA VAL A 393 -7.49 -2.21 19.38
C VAL A 393 -8.02 -3.29 20.34
N TYR A 394 -8.76 -4.27 19.80
CA TYR A 394 -9.31 -5.41 20.55
C TYR A 394 -8.25 -6.43 20.99
N SER A 395 -7.11 -6.50 20.32
CA SER A 395 -6.11 -7.56 20.49
C SER A 395 -5.22 -7.40 21.72
N HIS A 396 -5.51 -6.45 22.61
CA HIS A 396 -4.89 -6.39 23.93
C HIS A 396 -5.63 -7.37 24.87
N VAL A 397 -5.47 -8.67 24.59
CA VAL A 397 -6.05 -9.74 25.43
C VAL A 397 -5.05 -10.02 26.55
N GLU A 398 -5.41 -9.63 27.77
CA GLU A 398 -4.63 -9.90 28.97
C GLU A 398 -4.50 -11.41 29.20
N MET A 399 -3.37 -11.86 29.76
CA MET A 399 -3.07 -13.29 30.00
C MET A 399 -4.20 -14.00 30.79
N ASN A 400 -4.84 -13.27 31.71
CA ASN A 400 -5.96 -13.76 32.51
C ASN A 400 -7.22 -14.03 31.67
N GLU A 401 -7.50 -13.20 30.66
CA GLU A 401 -8.61 -13.43 29.73
C GLU A 401 -8.33 -14.63 28.83
N GLN A 402 -7.07 -14.81 28.41
CA GLN A 402 -6.65 -16.00 27.66
C GLN A 402 -6.84 -17.27 28.49
N ALA A 403 -6.43 -17.25 29.77
CA ALA A 403 -6.63 -18.37 30.69
C ALA A 403 -8.12 -18.68 30.91
N ALA A 404 -8.96 -17.66 31.11
CA ALA A 404 -10.41 -17.84 31.23
C ALA A 404 -11.02 -18.45 29.95
N ALA A 405 -10.60 -18.00 28.77
CA ALA A 405 -11.05 -18.55 27.49
C ALA A 405 -10.61 -20.01 27.30
N ILE A 406 -9.38 -20.35 27.69
CA ILE A 406 -8.88 -21.74 27.67
C ILE A 406 -9.67 -22.61 28.64
N ASN A 407 -9.96 -22.12 29.85
CA ASN A 407 -10.73 -22.86 30.86
C ASN A 407 -12.21 -23.03 30.50
N ALA A 408 -12.73 -22.22 29.58
CA ALA A 408 -14.09 -22.37 29.04
C ALA A 408 -14.18 -23.48 27.98
N LEU A 409 -13.06 -24.02 27.50
CA LEU A 409 -13.06 -25.18 26.61
C LEU A 409 -13.64 -26.40 27.34
N PRO A 410 -14.37 -27.28 26.64
CA PRO A 410 -14.80 -28.55 27.22
C PRO A 410 -13.58 -29.34 27.69
N ALA A 411 -13.73 -30.08 28.79
CA ALA A 411 -12.68 -30.95 29.28
C ALA A 411 -12.19 -31.87 28.14
N PRO A 412 -10.86 -32.10 28.02
CA PRO A 412 -10.34 -32.99 27.00
C PRO A 412 -10.98 -34.38 27.16
N PRO A 413 -11.31 -35.06 26.04
CA PRO A 413 -11.93 -36.37 26.08
C PRO A 413 -11.03 -37.33 26.85
N VAL A 414 -11.57 -37.91 27.92
CA VAL A 414 -10.85 -38.92 28.70
C VAL A 414 -10.92 -40.24 27.93
N THR A 415 -9.80 -40.73 27.42
CA THR A 415 -9.73 -42.10 26.90
C THR A 415 -10.03 -43.06 28.05
N SER A 416 -10.89 -44.05 27.79
CA SER A 416 -11.45 -44.99 28.78
C SER A 416 -10.41 -45.77 29.61
N ALA A 417 -9.12 -45.66 29.30
CA ALA A 417 -8.04 -46.21 30.12
C ALA A 417 -7.88 -45.51 31.49
N ALA A 418 -8.37 -44.27 31.65
CA ALA A 418 -8.21 -43.52 32.91
C ALA A 418 -9.34 -43.75 33.93
N ILE A 419 -10.48 -44.33 33.53
CA ILE A 419 -11.64 -44.56 34.41
C ILE A 419 -11.39 -45.74 35.37
N VAL A 420 -10.45 -46.64 35.07
CA VAL A 420 -10.25 -47.87 35.86
C VAL A 420 -9.55 -47.66 37.21
N ARG A 421 -8.88 -46.52 37.46
CA ARG A 421 -8.10 -46.36 38.71
C ARG A 421 -8.86 -45.77 39.90
N LYS A 422 -10.07 -45.22 39.72
CA LYS A 422 -10.81 -44.56 40.82
C LYS A 422 -11.94 -45.40 41.42
N SER A 423 -12.12 -46.64 40.97
CA SER A 423 -13.19 -47.54 41.44
C SER A 423 -12.70 -48.75 42.25
N LEU A 424 -11.40 -48.87 42.53
CA LEU A 424 -10.85 -50.03 43.26
C LEU A 424 -10.63 -49.81 44.76
N ASP A 425 -10.97 -48.64 45.32
CA ASP A 425 -10.70 -48.33 46.75
C ASP A 425 -11.94 -48.20 47.65
N ASN A 426 -13.16 -48.51 47.18
CA ASN A 426 -14.34 -48.46 48.04
C ASN A 426 -15.15 -49.77 48.01
N GLY A 427 -15.01 -50.54 49.09
CA GLY A 427 -16.13 -51.27 49.71
C GLY A 427 -16.52 -52.62 49.09
N LEU A 428 -15.97 -53.68 49.67
CA LEU A 428 -16.69 -54.96 49.78
C LEU A 428 -17.91 -54.76 50.69
N ASP A 429 -19.11 -54.88 50.15
CA ASP A 429 -20.14 -55.70 50.79
C ASP A 429 -21.05 -56.32 49.72
N ASN A 430 -21.04 -57.65 49.71
CA ASN A 430 -21.73 -58.52 48.78
C ASN A 430 -23.20 -58.70 49.21
N THR A 431 -24.13 -58.43 48.30
CA THR A 431 -25.34 -59.26 48.15
C THR A 431 -25.76 -59.29 46.68
N THR A 432 -25.27 -60.31 45.98
CA THR A 432 -25.79 -60.77 44.67
C THR A 432 -27.24 -61.23 44.79
N PRO A 433 -28.05 -61.08 43.72
CA PRO A 433 -28.38 -62.28 42.97
C PRO A 433 -28.27 -62.14 41.45
N LYS A 434 -27.53 -63.11 40.89
CA LYS A 434 -27.72 -63.89 39.66
C LYS A 434 -28.25 -63.21 38.38
N MET A 435 -27.35 -63.23 37.41
CA MET A 435 -27.49 -63.13 35.96
C MET A 435 -28.52 -64.10 35.35
N SER A 436 -29.13 -63.64 34.25
CA SER A 436 -29.25 -64.41 33.00
C SER A 436 -28.89 -63.49 31.83
N ASP A 437 -27.95 -63.96 31.01
CA ASP A 437 -27.33 -63.33 29.83
C ASP A 437 -28.33 -62.83 28.76
N GLU A 438 -27.95 -61.75 28.06
CA GLU A 438 -27.61 -61.82 26.62
C GLU A 438 -27.09 -60.46 26.09
N THR A 439 -25.78 -60.36 25.85
CA THR A 439 -25.18 -59.68 24.67
C THR A 439 -23.67 -59.94 24.62
N PRO A 440 -23.08 -60.23 23.45
CA PRO A 440 -21.74 -60.80 23.37
C PRO A 440 -20.66 -59.73 23.50
N VAL A 441 -19.78 -59.87 24.50
CA VAL A 441 -18.50 -59.15 24.56
C VAL A 441 -17.45 -60.03 23.89
N VAL A 442 -16.93 -59.58 22.76
CA VAL A 442 -15.74 -60.18 22.13
C VAL A 442 -14.52 -59.78 22.98
N GLN A 443 -14.00 -60.70 23.79
CA GLN A 443 -12.70 -60.57 24.43
C GLN A 443 -11.60 -60.77 23.38
N ILE A 444 -10.91 -59.69 23.01
CA ILE A 444 -9.62 -59.80 22.32
C ILE A 444 -8.54 -59.84 23.39
N VAL A 445 -8.04 -61.03 23.69
CA VAL A 445 -6.83 -61.24 24.49
C VAL A 445 -5.63 -60.99 23.57
N VAL A 446 -4.86 -59.93 23.83
CA VAL A 446 -3.54 -59.75 23.20
C VAL A 446 -2.49 -60.15 24.22
N GLN A 447 -1.84 -61.29 23.98
CA GLN A 447 -0.62 -61.69 24.68
C GLN A 447 0.52 -60.76 24.25
N THR A 448 1.19 -60.15 25.22
CA THR A 448 2.43 -59.43 25.00
C THR A 448 3.60 -60.39 25.19
N SER A 449 4.26 -60.77 24.10
CA SER A 449 5.59 -61.40 24.13
C SER A 449 6.61 -60.45 23.52
N GLY A 450 7.77 -60.38 24.16
CA GLY A 450 8.79 -59.37 23.94
C GLY A 450 9.50 -59.40 22.59
N SER A 451 10.29 -58.32 22.41
CA SER A 451 11.46 -58.17 21.54
C SER A 451 11.29 -58.29 20.01
N GLY A 452 11.56 -57.18 19.32
CA GLY A 452 11.95 -57.16 17.90
C GLY A 452 11.16 -56.16 17.06
N CYS A 453 11.84 -55.12 16.55
CA CYS A 453 11.36 -54.26 15.45
C CYS A 453 11.29 -55.08 14.13
N PRO A 454 10.59 -54.60 13.09
CA PRO A 454 9.39 -55.23 12.53
C PRO A 454 9.65 -55.99 11.22
N GLU A 455 8.95 -57.09 11.00
CA GLU A 455 8.78 -57.67 9.65
C GLU A 455 7.41 -57.29 9.07
N LEU A 456 7.45 -56.90 7.80
CA LEU A 456 6.33 -56.56 6.94
C LEU A 456 5.37 -57.75 6.83
N ALA A 457 4.13 -57.59 7.28
CA ALA A 457 3.04 -58.49 6.91
C ALA A 457 2.28 -57.90 5.73
N GLU A 458 2.49 -58.51 4.56
CA GLU A 458 1.74 -58.31 3.34
C GLU A 458 0.25 -58.62 3.54
N PHE A 459 -0.60 -57.80 2.94
CA PHE A 459 -1.98 -58.17 2.66
C PHE A 459 -1.99 -59.03 1.38
N VAL A 460 -2.41 -60.30 1.50
CA VAL A 460 -2.83 -61.10 0.35
C VAL A 460 -4.29 -61.46 0.52
N THR A 461 -5.12 -60.90 -0.35
CA THR A 461 -6.46 -61.37 -0.68
C THR A 461 -6.37 -62.69 -1.43
N ASN A 462 -7.22 -63.66 -1.08
CA ASN A 462 -7.49 -64.83 -1.93
C ASN A 462 -7.94 -64.35 -3.31
N ASP A 463 -7.07 -64.47 -4.31
CA ASP A 463 -7.37 -65.14 -5.57
C ASP A 463 -6.10 -65.16 -6.43
N GLY A 464 -5.71 -66.37 -6.83
CA GLY A 464 -4.51 -66.60 -7.61
C GLY A 464 -4.65 -66.07 -9.04
N ASN A 465 -3.88 -65.05 -9.38
CA ASN A 465 -3.15 -64.98 -10.64
C ASN A 465 -2.18 -63.78 -10.63
N GLU A 466 -0.91 -64.06 -10.92
CA GLU A 466 0.13 -63.05 -11.11
C GLU A 466 -0.15 -62.19 -12.35
N ARG A 467 -0.02 -60.85 -12.23
CA ARG A 467 0.85 -59.99 -13.07
C ARG A 467 0.71 -58.48 -12.75
N ARG A 468 1.88 -57.89 -12.43
CA ARG A 468 2.37 -56.51 -12.66
C ARG A 468 1.60 -55.31 -12.06
N VAL A 469 2.23 -54.63 -11.07
CA VAL A 469 1.87 -53.28 -10.59
C VAL A 469 2.94 -52.28 -11.05
N GLU A 470 2.49 -51.25 -11.79
CA GLU A 470 3.19 -49.98 -11.99
C GLU A 470 2.85 -49.01 -10.84
N ASN A 471 3.83 -48.17 -10.50
CA ASN A 471 3.80 -47.08 -9.51
C ASN A 471 2.55 -46.19 -9.55
N ASP A 472 2.05 -45.81 -8.37
CA ASP A 472 1.71 -44.40 -8.10
C ASP A 472 1.55 -44.11 -6.58
N GLN A 473 2.45 -43.27 -6.06
CA GLN A 473 2.48 -42.77 -4.68
C GLN A 473 1.64 -41.50 -4.51
N LYS A 474 0.92 -41.37 -3.39
CA LYS A 474 0.42 -40.08 -2.85
C LYS A 474 1.17 -39.71 -1.57
N PRO A 475 1.61 -38.44 -1.38
CA PRO A 475 2.45 -38.04 -0.24
C PRO A 475 1.68 -37.84 1.07
N LEU A 476 2.38 -38.05 2.20
CA LEU A 476 1.90 -37.92 3.58
C LEU A 476 1.60 -36.45 3.98
N PRO A 477 0.60 -36.20 4.84
CA PRO A 477 0.19 -34.85 5.24
C PRO A 477 1.13 -34.19 6.26
N GLN A 478 1.28 -32.87 6.09
CA GLN A 478 2.17 -31.92 6.76
C GLN A 478 2.15 -31.93 8.31
N LYS A 479 1.13 -32.54 8.93
CA LYS A 479 1.03 -32.69 10.39
C LYS A 479 2.08 -33.66 10.97
N ALA A 480 2.52 -34.66 10.21
CA ALA A 480 3.50 -35.63 10.68
C ALA A 480 4.93 -35.07 10.76
N LEU A 481 5.25 -34.06 9.94
CA LEU A 481 6.58 -33.42 9.90
C LEU A 481 6.82 -32.46 11.06
N VAL A 482 5.77 -31.82 11.59
CA VAL A 482 5.89 -30.85 12.69
C VAL A 482 6.15 -31.55 14.03
N THR A 483 5.54 -32.72 14.25
CA THR A 483 5.71 -33.48 15.50
C THR A 483 7.12 -34.05 15.65
N LEU A 484 7.81 -34.36 14.54
CA LEU A 484 9.17 -34.92 14.57
C LEU A 484 10.24 -33.85 14.89
N CYS A 485 10.04 -32.61 14.44
CA CYS A 485 10.99 -31.51 14.70
C CYS A 485 10.91 -30.98 16.14
N GLN A 486 9.73 -31.08 16.77
CA GLN A 486 9.50 -30.53 18.11
C GLN A 486 10.10 -31.42 19.21
N GLN A 487 10.26 -32.73 18.94
CA GLN A 487 10.89 -33.69 19.87
C GLN A 487 12.43 -33.63 19.89
N LEU A 488 13.06 -32.90 18.96
CA LEU A 488 14.53 -32.77 18.89
C LEU A 488 15.07 -31.47 19.51
N ALA A 489 14.20 -30.55 19.96
CA ALA A 489 14.60 -29.22 20.44
C ALA A 489 14.50 -29.03 21.96
N GLU A 490 14.01 -30.02 22.71
CA GLU A 490 13.87 -29.95 24.17
C GLU A 490 14.74 -31.05 24.81
N GLY A 491 16.00 -30.73 25.11
CA GLY A 491 16.97 -31.67 25.66
C GLY A 491 18.28 -31.02 26.14
N ASP A 492 18.18 -30.41 27.32
CA ASP A 492 19.19 -30.30 28.40
C ASP A 492 20.38 -29.32 28.33
N ASP A 493 20.32 -28.35 29.24
CA ASP A 493 21.41 -27.49 29.74
C ASP A 493 22.11 -28.23 30.91
N SER A 494 23.35 -28.71 30.73
CA SER A 494 24.39 -28.65 31.79
C SER A 494 25.76 -29.22 31.38
N SER A 495 26.79 -28.44 31.70
CA SER A 495 28.20 -28.82 31.93
C SER A 495 29.14 -29.11 30.74
N GLY A 496 30.08 -28.19 30.52
CA GLY A 496 31.52 -28.50 30.49
C GLY A 496 32.16 -29.17 29.25
N ARG A 497 32.97 -28.37 28.55
CA ARG A 497 34.06 -28.72 27.59
C ARG A 497 33.59 -29.09 26.16
N GLY A 498 34.02 -28.25 25.22
CA GLY A 498 33.68 -28.39 23.80
C GLY A 498 34.41 -29.53 23.08
N THR A 499 33.89 -29.88 21.90
CA THR A 499 34.62 -29.89 20.61
C THR A 499 33.68 -30.25 19.45
N ARG A 500 33.77 -29.44 18.38
CA ARG A 500 33.51 -29.71 16.94
C ARG A 500 32.21 -30.43 16.53
N THR A 501 31.33 -29.65 15.91
CA THR A 501 30.31 -30.10 14.96
C THR A 501 30.94 -30.81 13.75
N PRO A 502 30.39 -31.94 13.26
CA PRO A 502 30.61 -32.40 11.90
C PRO A 502 29.48 -31.91 10.98
N ASP A 503 29.91 -31.32 9.86
CA ASP A 503 29.12 -30.89 8.71
C ASP A 503 27.97 -31.85 8.36
N THR A 504 26.73 -31.37 8.49
CA THR A 504 25.58 -32.00 7.82
C THR A 504 25.12 -31.08 6.69
N ARG A 505 25.63 -31.33 5.47
CA ARG A 505 25.08 -30.76 4.23
C ARG A 505 23.74 -31.45 3.96
N ILE A 506 22.63 -30.74 4.17
CA ILE A 506 21.31 -31.20 3.75
C ILE A 506 21.06 -30.71 2.33
N MET A 507 21.01 -31.64 1.39
CA MET A 507 20.51 -31.44 0.03
C MET A 507 18.98 -31.51 0.07
N ILE A 508 18.32 -30.40 -0.26
CA ILE A 508 16.86 -30.35 -0.40
C ILE A 508 16.50 -30.78 -1.84
N PRO A 509 15.72 -31.85 -2.06
CA PRO A 509 15.11 -32.07 -3.36
C PRO A 509 14.02 -31.04 -3.58
N LEU A 510 14.07 -30.33 -4.72
CA LEU A 510 12.97 -29.49 -5.18
C LEU A 510 11.71 -30.34 -5.29
N LEU A 511 10.70 -30.01 -4.48
CA LEU A 511 9.27 -29.93 -4.81
C LEU A 511 8.48 -29.34 -3.63
#